data_AF-A0A7V8Z2Z6-F1
#
_entry.id   AF-A0A7V8Z2Z6-F1
#
_cell.length_a   1.000
_cell.length_b   1.000
_cell.length_c   1.000
_cell.angle_alpha   90.00
_cell.angle_beta   90.00
_cell.angle_gamma   90.00
#
_symmetry.space_group_name_H-M   'P 1'
#
loop_
_entity.id
_entity.type
_entity.pdbx_description
1 polymer ?
#
loop_
_entity_poly.entity_id
_entity_poly.type
_entity_poly.pdbx_seq_one_letter_code
_entity_poly.pdbx_strand_id
1 'polypeptide(L)'
;MAALRKQLTAARATVRELRRLGRLEPVDDAVVTVVLGLAAAVDASPDNAALWRQYREAVADLRGVGSDGDPDAVQALLDALRGPEVRDP
;
A
#
# COMPACT_ATOMS: atom_id res chain seq x y z
N MET A 1 -20.67 -8.18 14.43
CA MET A 1 -19.40 -8.47 13.72
C MET A 1 -19.19 -7.44 12.61
N ALA A 2 -18.49 -6.33 12.89
CA ALA A 2 -18.35 -5.17 11.98
C ALA A 2 -16.88 -4.85 11.66
N ALA A 3 -16.00 -5.86 11.59
CA ALA A 3 -14.56 -5.64 11.46
C ALA A 3 -14.00 -5.70 10.02
N LEU A 4 -14.75 -6.21 9.03
CA LEU A 4 -14.19 -6.68 7.75
C LEU A 4 -14.22 -5.66 6.59
N ARG A 5 -14.06 -4.36 6.81
CA ARG A 5 -13.95 -3.38 5.68
C ARG A 5 -12.89 -2.30 5.89
N LYS A 6 -11.98 -2.49 6.84
CA LYS A 6 -11.03 -1.43 7.22
C LYS A 6 -9.99 -1.22 6.11
N GLN A 7 -9.47 -2.31 5.54
CA GLN A 7 -8.42 -2.22 4.54
C GLN A 7 -8.95 -1.70 3.20
N LEU A 8 -10.10 -2.19 2.74
CA LEU A 8 -10.71 -1.71 1.51
C LEU A 8 -11.07 -0.23 1.60
N THR A 9 -11.59 0.22 2.75
CA THR A 9 -11.92 1.64 2.95
C THR A 9 -10.66 2.50 2.92
N ALA A 10 -9.58 2.07 3.60
CA ALA A 10 -8.30 2.78 3.60
C ALA A 10 -7.68 2.84 2.19
N ALA A 11 -7.64 1.70 1.47
CA ALA A 11 -7.10 1.62 0.12
C ALA A 11 -7.86 2.54 -0.86
N ARG A 12 -9.20 2.58 -0.77
CA ARG A 12 -10.02 3.52 -1.57
C ARG A 12 -9.71 4.98 -1.27
N ALA A 13 -9.51 5.33 0.00
CA ALA A 13 -9.15 6.69 0.38
C ALA A 13 -7.78 7.07 -0.21
N THR A 14 -6.79 6.17 -0.15
CA THR A 14 -5.47 6.39 -0.76
C THR A 14 -5.56 6.59 -2.27
N VAL A 15 -6.25 5.71 -3.01
CA VAL A 15 -6.44 5.84 -4.46
C VAL A 15 -7.12 7.16 -4.81
N ARG A 16 -8.16 7.56 -4.05
CA ARG A 16 -8.86 8.82 -4.26
C ARG A 16 -7.93 10.02 -4.12
N GLU A 17 -7.09 10.05 -3.07
CA GLU A 17 -6.14 11.14 -2.89
C GLU A 17 -5.04 11.15 -3.96
N LEU A 18 -4.52 10.00 -4.38
CA LEU A 18 -3.55 9.93 -5.47
C LEU A 18 -4.13 10.44 -6.79
N ARG A 19 -5.38 10.07 -7.13
CA ARG A 19 -6.10 10.64 -8.28
C ARG A 19 -6.32 12.14 -8.15
N ARG A 20 -6.74 12.62 -6.97
CA ARG A 20 -6.94 14.06 -6.71
C ARG A 20 -5.65 14.86 -6.87
N LEU A 21 -4.52 14.27 -6.51
CA LEU A 21 -3.19 14.86 -6.68
C LEU A 21 -2.64 14.73 -8.12
N GLY A 22 -3.36 14.09 -9.05
CA GLY A 22 -2.90 13.87 -10.42
C GLY A 22 -1.77 12.85 -10.54
N ARG A 23 -1.54 12.02 -9.51
CA ARG A 23 -0.45 11.05 -9.40
C ARG A 23 -0.82 9.65 -9.94
N LEU A 24 -1.94 9.54 -10.65
CA LEU A 24 -2.40 8.30 -11.27
C LEU A 24 -2.79 8.60 -12.70
N GLU A 25 -2.17 7.86 -13.61
CA GLU A 25 -2.48 7.85 -15.02
C GLU A 25 -3.43 6.68 -15.34
N PRO A 26 -4.09 6.68 -16.52
CA PRO A 26 -4.95 5.58 -16.92
C PRO A 26 -4.24 4.21 -16.95
N VAL A 27 -2.93 4.19 -17.18
CA VAL A 27 -2.12 2.96 -17.18
C VAL A 27 -2.06 2.29 -15.80
N ASP A 28 -2.30 3.05 -14.72
CA ASP A 28 -2.20 2.58 -13.35
C ASP A 28 -3.47 1.90 -12.83
N ASP A 29 -4.55 1.91 -13.60
CA ASP A 29 -5.84 1.35 -13.19
C ASP A 29 -5.77 -0.16 -12.89
N ALA A 30 -4.85 -0.88 -13.55
CA ALA A 30 -4.59 -2.28 -13.26
C ALA A 30 -4.03 -2.47 -11.83
N VAL A 31 -3.04 -1.65 -11.44
CA VAL A 31 -2.43 -1.67 -10.09
C VAL A 31 -3.48 -1.28 -9.04
N VAL A 32 -4.25 -0.23 -9.30
CA VAL A 32 -5.36 0.19 -8.44
C VAL A 32 -6.36 -0.95 -8.22
N THR A 33 -6.72 -1.67 -9.29
CA THR A 33 -7.67 -2.79 -9.21
C THR A 33 -7.14 -3.92 -8.34
N VAL A 34 -5.86 -4.28 -8.52
CA VAL A 34 -5.20 -5.33 -7.71
C VAL A 34 -5.15 -4.93 -6.23
N VAL A 35 -4.76 -3.70 -5.91
CA VAL A 35 -4.71 -3.20 -4.53
C VAL A 35 -6.07 -3.27 -3.86
N LEU A 36 -7.13 -2.80 -4.55
CA LEU A 36 -8.48 -2.83 -4.00
C LEU A 36 -9.01 -4.26 -3.82
N GLY A 37 -8.69 -5.17 -4.76
CA GLY A 37 -9.03 -6.59 -4.65
C GLY A 37 -8.35 -7.26 -3.46
N LEU A 38 -7.05 -7.03 -3.28
CA LEU A 38 -6.28 -7.56 -2.15
C LEU A 38 -6.74 -6.96 -0.81
N ALA A 39 -7.08 -5.68 -0.78
CA ALA A 39 -7.63 -5.05 0.42
C ALA A 39 -8.95 -5.71 0.85
N ALA A 40 -9.83 -6.00 -0.11
CA ALA A 40 -11.08 -6.73 0.15
C ALA A 40 -10.82 -8.17 0.60
N ALA A 41 -9.83 -8.85 0.03
CA ALA A 41 -9.45 -10.21 0.40
C ALA A 41 -8.86 -10.29 1.82
N VAL A 42 -7.99 -9.35 2.20
CA VAL A 42 -7.46 -9.22 3.56
C VAL A 42 -8.57 -8.93 4.55
N ASP A 43 -9.47 -8.03 4.18
CA ASP A 43 -10.66 -7.74 5.00
C ASP A 43 -11.51 -9.00 5.20
N ALA A 44 -11.68 -9.85 4.19
CA ALA A 44 -12.47 -11.09 4.27
C ALA A 44 -11.75 -12.24 4.99
N SER A 45 -10.42 -12.25 5.00
CA SER A 45 -9.59 -13.32 5.57
C SER A 45 -8.39 -12.73 6.32
N PRO A 46 -8.63 -12.05 7.47
CA PRO A 46 -7.60 -11.30 8.18
C PRO A 46 -6.50 -12.18 8.77
N ASP A 47 -6.76 -13.47 9.01
CA ASP A 47 -5.77 -14.39 9.57
C ASP A 47 -4.79 -14.95 8.52
N ASN A 48 -5.02 -14.66 7.23
CA ASN A 48 -4.16 -15.13 6.15
C ASN A 48 -2.94 -14.20 5.96
N ALA A 49 -1.82 -14.59 6.56
CA ALA A 49 -0.56 -13.85 6.47
C ALA A 49 -0.04 -13.67 5.02
N ALA A 50 -0.38 -14.56 4.09
CA ALA A 50 0.03 -14.44 2.69
C ALA A 50 -0.69 -13.29 1.98
N LEU A 51 -2.01 -13.15 2.20
CA LEU A 51 -2.79 -12.03 1.67
C LEU A 51 -2.29 -10.69 2.19
N TRP A 52 -1.89 -10.64 3.47
CA TRP A 52 -1.27 -9.45 4.04
C TRP A 52 0.04 -9.07 3.38
N ARG A 53 0.91 -10.03 3.02
CA ARG A 53 2.16 -9.76 2.31
C ARG A 53 1.88 -9.17 0.93
N GLN A 54 1.04 -9.86 0.15
CA GLN A 54 0.67 -9.41 -1.20
C GLN A 54 0.00 -8.04 -1.20
N TYR A 55 -0.90 -7.78 -0.24
CA TYR A 55 -1.53 -6.47 -0.09
C TYR A 55 -0.51 -5.37 0.20
N ARG A 56 0.46 -5.61 1.10
CA ARG A 56 1.51 -4.62 1.41
C ARG A 56 2.43 -4.36 0.22
N GLU A 57 2.79 -5.39 -0.54
CA GLU A 57 3.59 -5.26 -1.77
C GLU A 57 2.83 -4.40 -2.79
N ALA A 58 1.57 -4.72 -3.08
CA ALA A 58 0.76 -3.95 -4.01
C ALA A 58 0.56 -2.47 -3.57
N VAL A 59 0.43 -2.22 -2.25
CA VAL A 59 0.37 -0.85 -1.71
C VAL A 59 1.69 -0.10 -1.89
N ALA A 60 2.83 -0.78 -1.80
CA ALA A 60 4.13 -0.19 -2.07
C ALA A 60 4.26 0.19 -3.55
N ASP A 61 3.87 -0.72 -4.45
CA ASP A 61 3.88 -0.47 -5.89
C ASP A 61 2.99 0.72 -6.28
N LEU A 62 1.76 0.78 -5.73
CA LEU A 62 0.83 1.89 -5.96
C LEU A 62 1.39 3.25 -5.48
N ARG A 63 2.20 3.26 -4.42
CA ARG A 63 2.87 4.49 -3.95
C ARG A 63 4.04 4.89 -4.84
N GLY A 64 4.73 3.90 -5.42
CA GLY A 64 5.81 4.11 -6.39
C GLY A 64 5.30 4.72 -7.70
N VAL A 65 4.15 4.25 -8.18
CA VAL A 65 3.46 4.74 -9.39
C VAL A 65 3.26 6.26 -9.39
N GLY A 66 2.87 6.83 -8.24
CA GLY A 66 2.66 8.28 -8.14
C GLY A 66 3.93 9.08 -7.87
N SER A 67 5.06 8.44 -7.60
CA SER A 67 6.31 9.14 -7.29
C SER A 67 7.06 9.33 -8.60
N ASP A 68 6.88 10.49 -9.24
CA ASP A 68 7.71 10.89 -10.38
C ASP A 68 9.19 10.83 -9.96
N GLY A 69 9.85 9.74 -10.33
CA GLY A 69 11.30 9.63 -10.45
C GLY A 69 12.15 9.80 -9.18
N ASP A 70 11.75 9.28 -8.01
CA ASP A 70 12.72 9.14 -6.91
C ASP A 70 12.71 7.73 -6.28
N PRO A 71 13.58 6.81 -6.75
CA PRO A 71 13.77 5.51 -6.13
C PRO A 71 14.29 5.61 -4.67
N ASP A 72 14.83 6.77 -4.25
CA ASP A 72 15.33 6.96 -2.91
C ASP A 72 14.21 7.20 -1.88
N ALA A 73 12.99 7.57 -2.30
CA ALA A 73 11.87 7.78 -1.38
C ALA A 73 11.35 6.47 -0.77
N VAL A 74 11.37 5.38 -1.54
CA VAL A 74 11.03 4.03 -1.05
C VAL A 74 12.16 3.50 -0.17
N GLN A 75 13.42 3.73 -0.57
CA GLN A 75 14.59 3.34 0.21
C GLN A 75 14.64 4.08 1.56
N ALA A 76 14.34 5.38 1.59
CA ALA A 76 14.27 6.20 2.80
C ALA A 76 13.14 5.76 3.76
N LEU A 77 11.99 5.33 3.23
CA LEU A 77 10.92 4.76 4.05
C LEU A 77 11.31 3.39 4.63
N LEU A 78 11.97 2.55 3.84
CA LEU A 78 12.47 1.25 4.31
C LEU A 78 13.56 1.40 5.38
N ASP A 79 14.43 2.39 5.24
CA ASP A 79 15.48 2.69 6.23
C ASP A 79 14.91 3.32 7.50
N ALA A 80 13.88 4.17 7.38
CA ALA A 80 13.15 4.67 8.55
C ALA A 80 12.42 3.57 9.33
N LEU A 81 11.92 2.53 8.64
CA LEU A 81 11.26 1.37 9.24
C LEU A 81 12.24 0.33 9.81
N ARG A 82 13.47 0.27 9.28
CA ARG A 82 14.55 -0.55 9.86
C ARG A 82 14.99 -0.04 11.23
N GLY A 83 14.75 1.24 11.53
CA GLY A 83 15.07 1.88 12.80
C GLY A 83 16.58 1.95 13.05
N PRO A 84 17.06 2.87 13.92
CA PRO A 84 18.44 2.79 14.38
C PRO A 84 18.59 1.44 15.08
N GLU A 85 19.56 0.64 14.63
CA GLU A 85 20.02 -0.55 15.33
C GLU A 85 20.11 -0.19 16.82
N VAL A 86 19.22 -0.75 17.64
CA VAL A 86 19.28 -0.58 19.10
C VAL A 86 20.56 -1.27 19.52
N ARG A 87 21.64 -0.50 19.49
CA ARG A 87 22.94 -0.89 20.02
C ARG A 87 22.78 -0.78 21.53
N ASP A 88 22.36 -1.89 22.14
CA ASP A 88 22.34 -2.03 23.60
C ASP A 88 23.80 -1.83 24.11
N PRO A 89 24.00 -1.07 25.20
CA PRO A 89 25.32 -0.71 25.72
C PRO A 89 26.11 -1.89 26.31
#